data_AF-A1UB67-F1
#
_entry.id   AF-A1UB67-F1
#
_cell.length_a   1.000
_cell.length_b   1.000
_cell.length_c   1.000
_cell.angle_alpha   90.00
_cell.angle_beta   90.00
_cell.angle_gamma   90.00
#
_symmetry.space_group_name_H-M   'P 1'
#
loop_
_entity.id
_entity.type
_entity.pdbx_description
1 polymer ?
#
loop_
_entity_poly.entity_id
_entity_poly.type
_entity_poly.pdbx_seq_one_letter_code
_entity_poly.pdbx_strand_id
1 'polypeptide(L)'
;MHGLPVVTDPRIGITFGAATNEDVLYVLRASDLILWESGVRTRVLPETLSGQLTARLQVYGYLACSAARYPKSIVEIGGLTAPTF
;
A
#
# COMPACT_ATOMS: atom_id res chain seq x y z
N MET A 1 -18.21 20.51 -1.86
CA MET A 1 -17.41 19.29 -1.64
C MET A 1 -17.16 18.65 -2.99
N HIS A 2 -15.90 18.37 -3.37
CA HIS A 2 -15.49 18.05 -4.75
C HIS A 2 -16.01 16.70 -5.31
N GLY A 3 -16.93 16.01 -4.63
CA GLY A 3 -17.58 14.77 -5.12
C GLY A 3 -16.63 13.58 -5.30
N LEU A 4 -15.38 13.70 -4.88
CA LEU A 4 -14.37 12.66 -4.98
C LEU A 4 -14.52 11.66 -3.82
N PRO A 5 -14.39 10.35 -4.09
CA PRO A 5 -14.34 9.35 -3.03
C PRO A 5 -13.08 9.56 -2.18
N VAL A 6 -13.24 9.53 -0.86
CA VAL A 6 -12.14 9.65 0.10
C VAL A 6 -11.89 8.29 0.71
N VAL A 7 -10.65 7.82 0.62
CA VAL A 7 -10.19 6.57 1.23
C VAL A 7 -9.12 6.92 2.25
N THR A 8 -9.35 6.55 3.50
CA THR A 8 -8.40 6.76 4.60
C THR A 8 -7.64 5.46 4.85
N ASP A 9 -6.31 5.52 4.78
CA ASP A 9 -5.44 4.36 5.07
C ASP A 9 -4.42 4.71 6.16
N PRO A 10 -4.30 3.90 7.24
CA PRO A 10 -3.37 4.17 8.33
C PRO A 10 -1.87 4.01 7.99
N ARG A 11 -1.52 3.50 6.81
CA ARG A 11 -0.11 3.41 6.37
C ARG A 11 0.35 4.66 5.62
N ILE A 12 -0.56 5.57 5.28
CA ILE A 12 -0.18 6.90 4.82
C ILE A 12 0.42 7.64 6.00
N GLY A 13 1.65 8.15 5.83
CA GLY A 13 2.37 8.79 6.93
C GLY A 13 1.79 10.16 7.32
N ILE A 14 1.87 10.45 8.61
CA ILE A 14 1.34 11.66 9.27
C ILE A 14 2.45 12.48 9.96
N THR A 15 3.70 12.16 9.65
CA THR A 15 4.90 12.64 10.36
C THR A 15 5.82 13.40 9.41
N PHE A 16 5.26 13.94 8.33
CA PHE A 16 6.04 14.70 7.36
C PHE A 16 6.28 16.13 7.88
N GLY A 17 7.17 16.88 7.22
CA GLY A 17 7.54 18.24 7.62
C GLY A 17 8.62 18.36 8.69
N ALA A 18 9.15 19.57 8.87
CA ALA A 18 10.22 19.85 9.86
C ALA A 18 9.77 19.67 11.31
N ALA A 19 8.46 19.82 11.57
CA ALA A 19 7.85 19.65 12.89
C ALA A 19 7.09 18.32 13.03
N THR A 20 7.24 17.38 12.07
CA THR A 20 6.67 16.02 12.14
C THR A 20 5.15 15.98 12.36
N ASN A 21 4.44 16.98 11.83
CA ASN A 21 3.03 17.25 12.11
C ASN A 21 2.23 17.51 10.83
N GLU A 22 2.74 17.04 9.70
CA GLU A 22 2.10 17.18 8.40
C GLU A 22 1.52 15.84 7.94
N ASP A 23 0.25 15.92 7.54
CA ASP A 23 -0.44 14.82 6.86
C ASP A 23 -0.21 14.94 5.36
N VAL A 24 0.07 13.81 4.72
CA VAL A 24 0.20 13.71 3.27
C VAL A 24 -1.08 13.14 2.69
N LEU A 25 -1.58 13.77 1.61
CA LEU A 25 -2.69 13.25 0.83
C LEU A 25 -2.27 12.96 -0.59
N TYR A 26 -2.79 11.87 -1.13
CA TYR A 26 -2.61 11.50 -2.53
C TYR A 26 -3.91 11.71 -3.29
N VAL A 27 -3.87 12.54 -4.32
CA VAL A 27 -4.95 12.68 -5.29
C VAL A 27 -4.54 11.92 -6.54
N LEU A 28 -5.31 10.89 -6.87
CA LEU A 28 -4.99 10.01 -7.99
C LEU A 28 -6.23 9.62 -8.78
N ARG A 29 -6.03 9.34 -10.07
CA ARG A 29 -7.03 8.63 -10.87
C ARG A 29 -6.81 7.13 -10.74
N ALA A 30 -7.63 6.47 -9.91
CA ALA A 30 -7.52 5.04 -9.63
C ALA A 30 -7.53 4.14 -10.88
N SER A 31 -8.25 4.51 -11.94
CA SER A 31 -8.30 3.73 -13.19
C SER A 31 -6.98 3.67 -13.97
N ASP A 32 -6.06 4.61 -13.72
CA ASP A 32 -4.77 4.67 -14.41
C ASP A 32 -3.71 3.80 -13.71
N LEU A 33 -4.01 3.33 -12.49
CA LEU A 33 -3.18 2.42 -11.71
C LEU A 33 -3.61 0.98 -11.96
N ILE A 34 -2.70 0.17 -12.48
CA ILE A 34 -2.99 -1.25 -12.73
C ILE A 34 -2.29 -2.08 -11.66
N LEU A 35 -3.09 -2.87 -10.96
CA LEU A 35 -2.66 -3.81 -9.94
C LEU A 35 -2.77 -5.22 -10.49
N TRP A 36 -1.65 -5.94 -10.45
CA TRP A 36 -1.54 -7.33 -10.89
C TRP A 36 -1.37 -8.19 -9.66
N GLU A 37 -2.33 -9.06 -9.41
CA GLU A 37 -2.29 -9.98 -8.28
C GLU A 37 -2.51 -11.40 -8.76
N SER A 38 -1.71 -12.32 -8.24
CA SER A 38 -2.05 -13.74 -8.30
C SER A 38 -2.96 -14.08 -7.12
N GLY A 39 -3.90 -15.00 -7.31
CA GLY A 39 -4.66 -15.56 -6.19
C GLY A 39 -3.75 -16.15 -5.10
N VAL A 40 -4.23 -16.14 -3.86
CA VAL A 40 -3.49 -16.70 -2.70
C VAL A 40 -3.26 -18.18 -2.92
N ARG A 41 -2.00 -18.61 -2.82
CA ARG A 41 -1.60 -20.02 -2.92
C ARG A 41 -1.10 -20.51 -1.58
N THR A 42 -1.59 -21.67 -1.18
CA THR A 42 -1.18 -22.35 0.05
C THR A 42 -0.53 -23.67 -0.29
N ARG A 43 0.63 -23.97 0.28
CA ARG A 43 1.24 -25.30 0.19
C ARG A 43 1.78 -25.76 1.53
N VAL A 44 1.71 -27.06 1.75
CA VAL A 44 2.28 -27.73 2.92
C VAL A 44 3.51 -28.49 2.46
N LEU A 45 4.64 -28.24 3.11
CA LEU A 45 5.91 -28.92 2.85
C LEU A 45 6.22 -29.84 4.03
N PRO A 46 5.95 -31.15 3.92
CA PRO A 46 6.15 -32.08 5.02
C PRO A 46 7.63 -32.38 5.32
N GLU A 47 8.55 -32.09 4.40
CA GLU A 47 9.97 -32.46 4.50
C GLU A 47 10.88 -31.23 4.65
N THR A 48 10.59 -30.32 5.60
CA THR A 48 11.34 -29.05 5.68
C THR A 48 12.62 -29.10 6.54
N LEU A 49 12.91 -30.25 7.17
CA LEU A 49 14.22 -30.60 7.74
C LEU A 49 14.07 -32.05 8.23
N SER A 50 14.72 -33.03 7.60
CA SER A 50 14.47 -34.46 7.86
C SER A 50 14.81 -34.95 9.29
N GLY A 51 15.40 -34.08 10.13
CA GLY A 51 15.74 -34.36 11.53
C GLY A 51 14.77 -33.76 12.57
N GLN A 52 13.74 -33.00 12.16
CA GLN A 52 12.75 -32.43 13.09
C GLN A 52 11.33 -32.69 12.56
N LEU A 53 10.46 -33.23 13.42
CA LEU A 53 9.06 -33.56 13.12
C LEU A 53 8.20 -32.28 12.94
N THR A 54 8.45 -31.52 11.86
CA THR A 54 7.79 -30.24 11.59
C THR A 54 7.30 -30.19 10.15
N ALA A 55 6.13 -29.58 9.92
CA ALA A 55 5.59 -29.30 8.59
C ALA A 55 5.62 -27.79 8.35
N ARG A 56 6.13 -27.34 7.19
CA ARG A 56 6.14 -25.92 6.84
C ARG A 56 4.89 -25.57 6.04
N LEU A 57 4.09 -24.70 6.62
CA LEU A 57 2.96 -24.06 5.93
C LEU A 57 3.49 -22.83 5.20
N GLN A 58 3.26 -22.75 3.89
CA GLN A 58 3.61 -21.58 3.09
C GLN A 58 2.33 -21.01 2.46
N VAL A 59 2.11 -19.72 2.74
CA VAL A 59 1.08 -18.92 2.07
C VAL A 59 1.82 -17.85 1.27
N TYR A 60 1.59 -17.81 -0.04
CA TYR A 60 2.25 -16.87 -0.92
C TYR A 60 1.31 -16.36 -2.00
N GLY A 61 1.60 -15.16 -2.46
CA GLY A 61 0.96 -14.51 -3.60
C GLY A 61 1.96 -13.57 -4.23
N TYR A 62 1.83 -13.34 -5.52
CA TYR A 62 2.60 -12.37 -6.28
C TYR A 62 1.75 -11.12 -6.48
N LEU A 63 2.37 -9.96 -6.26
CA LEU A 63 1.75 -8.66 -6.45
C LEU A 63 2.71 -7.76 -7.20
N ALA A 64 2.20 -7.05 -8.21
CA ALA A 64 2.92 -6.03 -8.94
C ALA A 64 1.99 -4.85 -9.22
N CYS A 65 2.47 -3.62 -8.98
CA CYS A 65 1.72 -2.40 -9.27
C CYS A 65 2.46 -1.62 -10.36
N SER A 66 1.76 -1.27 -11.44
CA SER A 66 2.30 -0.42 -12.50
C SER A 66 1.63 0.95 -12.47
N ALA A 67 2.35 1.95 -11.95
CA ALA A 67 1.89 3.34 -11.81
C ALA A 67 2.57 4.33 -12.77
N ALA A 68 3.63 3.93 -13.47
CA ALA A 68 4.47 4.83 -14.27
C ALA A 68 3.92 5.16 -15.68
N ARG A 69 2.78 4.59 -16.09
CA ARG A 69 2.21 4.81 -17.43
C ARG A 69 1.74 6.25 -17.63
N TYR A 70 1.13 6.83 -16.60
CA TYR A 70 0.67 8.20 -16.59
C TYR A 70 1.18 8.88 -15.32
N PRO A 71 2.44 9.33 -15.25
CA PRO A 71 3.03 9.84 -14.01
C PRO A 71 2.32 11.11 -13.48
N LYS A 72 1.62 11.85 -14.35
CA LYS A 72 0.83 13.02 -13.98
C LYS A 72 -0.56 12.69 -13.42
N SER A 73 -0.97 11.41 -13.39
CA SER A 73 -2.29 11.01 -12.85
C SER A 73 -2.32 10.88 -11.33
N ILE A 74 -1.17 11.07 -10.67
CA ILE A 74 -0.97 10.98 -9.23
C ILE A 74 -0.28 12.28 -8.79
N VAL A 75 -0.83 12.91 -7.75
CA VAL A 75 -0.25 14.10 -7.13
C VAL A 75 -0.22 13.88 -5.63
N GLU A 76 0.94 14.18 -5.04
CA GLU A 76 1.10 14.29 -3.60
C GLU A 76 0.82 15.73 -3.17
N ILE A 77 -0.01 15.89 -2.14
CA ILE A 77 -0.30 17.16 -1.48
C ILE A 77 0.28 17.08 -0.07
N GLY A 78 1.26 17.93 0.22
CA GLY A 78 1.89 18.08 1.53
C GLY A 78 1.86 19.52 2.03
N GLY A 79 2.50 19.79 3.17
CA GLY A 79 2.50 21.11 3.81
C GLY A 79 1.18 21.46 4.50
N LEU A 80 0.38 20.45 4.85
CA LEU A 80 -0.89 20.59 5.55
C LEU A 80 -0.64 20.47 7.05
N THR A 81 -0.50 21.60 7.71
CA THR A 81 -0.42 21.65 9.18
C THR A 81 -1.82 21.66 9.78
N ALA A 82 -1.96 20.99 10.93
CA ALA A 82 -3.23 20.98 11.65
C ALA A 82 -3.65 22.42 12.03
N PRO A 83 -4.90 22.83 11.75
CA PRO A 83 -5.39 24.15 12.12
C PRO A 83 -5.51 24.26 13.65
N THR A 84 -5.01 25.36 14.22
CA THR A 84 -5.23 25.72 15.63
C THR A 84 -6.51 26.53 15.75
N PHE A 85 -7.47 26.03 16.53
CA PHE A 85 -8.71 26.74 16.87
C PHE A 85 -8.57 27.50 18.19
#